data_AF-A0A7C5Y9C3-F1
#
_entry.id   AF-A0A7C5Y9C3-F1
#
_cell.length_a   1.000
_cell.length_b   1.000
_cell.length_c   1.000
_cell.angle_alpha   90.00
_cell.angle_beta   90.00
_cell.angle_gamma   90.00
#
_symmetry.space_group_name_H-M   'P 1'
#
loop_
_entity.id
_entity.type
_entity.pdbx_description
1 polymer ?
#
loop_
_entity_poly.entity_id
_entity_poly.type
_entity_poly.pdbx_seq_one_letter_code
_entity_poly.pdbx_strand_id
1 'polypeptide(L)'
;MKGRGEAGGAVSIVNAISIGRGASLGIQLKTTAEIELIDDPVYTLSINGEPGDPTLVKAVVEVFSRILDIKVSGARVATFSNIPMAVGLKSSS
;
A
#
# COMPACT_ATOMS: atom_id res chain seq x y z
N MET A 1 -16.12 -8.79 2.85
CA MET A 1 -15.89 -8.53 1.40
C MET A 1 -14.41 -8.64 1.12
N LYS A 2 -13.97 -9.18 -0.03
CA LYS A 2 -12.54 -9.36 -0.36
C LYS A 2 -12.15 -8.62 -1.64
N GLY A 3 -10.94 -8.08 -1.67
CA GLY A 3 -10.38 -7.41 -2.84
C GLY A 3 -8.87 -7.64 -2.95
N ARG A 4 -8.33 -7.55 -4.16
CA ARG A 4 -6.90 -7.67 -4.45
C ARG A 4 -6.47 -6.62 -5.47
N GLY A 5 -5.32 -6.00 -5.24
CA GLY A 5 -4.66 -5.08 -6.16
C GLY A 5 -3.18 -5.42 -6.34
N GLU A 6 -2.61 -5.06 -7.48
CA GLU A 6 -1.18 -5.21 -7.78
C GLU A 6 -0.64 -3.88 -8.32
N ALA A 7 0.53 -3.48 -7.84
CA ALA A 7 1.28 -2.33 -8.33
C ALA A 7 2.69 -2.73 -8.73
N GLY A 8 3.18 -2.20 -9.85
CA GLY A 8 4.56 -2.36 -10.31
C GLY A 8 5.52 -1.45 -9.54
N GLY A 9 6.73 -1.94 -9.29
CA GLY A 9 7.81 -1.16 -8.67
C GLY A 9 8.39 -0.12 -9.62
N ALA A 10 9.07 0.88 -9.07
CA ALA A 10 9.77 1.89 -9.83
C ALA A 10 11.08 2.33 -9.17
N VAL A 11 12.04 2.79 -9.98
CA VAL A 11 13.30 3.41 -9.55
C VAL A 11 13.30 4.87 -9.95
N SER A 12 13.67 5.76 -9.03
CA SER A 12 13.87 7.18 -9.33
C SER A 12 15.18 7.38 -10.08
N ILE A 13 15.12 7.98 -11.28
CA ILE A 13 16.30 8.34 -12.10
C ILE A 13 16.71 9.79 -11.84
N VAL A 14 15.72 10.68 -11.68
CA VAL A 14 15.94 12.10 -11.34
C VAL A 14 15.12 12.41 -10.09
N ASN A 15 15.81 12.71 -8.99
CA ASN A 15 15.16 13.05 -7.72
C ASN A 15 14.61 14.48 -7.78
N ALA A 16 13.34 14.66 -7.41
CA ALA A 16 12.57 15.89 -7.62
C ALA A 16 12.83 16.98 -6.55
N ILE A 17 14.09 17.18 -6.16
CA ILE A 17 14.45 17.83 -4.89
C ILE A 17 14.12 19.34 -4.84
N SER A 18 13.95 20.03 -5.98
CA SER A 18 13.79 21.50 -5.96
C SER A 18 12.70 22.10 -6.86
N ILE A 19 12.26 21.41 -7.93
CA ILE A 19 11.30 21.96 -8.90
C ILE A 19 9.99 21.17 -8.99
N GLY A 20 9.81 20.15 -8.13
CA GLY A 20 8.63 19.28 -8.14
C GLY A 20 8.51 18.36 -9.38
N ARG A 21 9.52 18.36 -10.25
CA ARG A 21 9.61 17.47 -11.42
C ARG A 21 10.69 16.42 -11.18
N GLY A 22 10.37 15.17 -11.46
CA GLY A 22 11.29 14.04 -11.38
C GLY A 22 11.04 13.06 -12.52
N ALA A 23 11.86 12.02 -12.58
CA ALA A 23 11.70 10.93 -13.55
C ALA A 23 11.89 9.59 -12.85
N SER A 24 11.03 8.62 -13.16
CA SER A 24 11.14 7.25 -12.66
C SER A 24 11.01 6.24 -13.78
N LEU A 25 11.69 5.11 -13.64
CA LEU A 25 11.59 3.96 -14.53
C LEU A 25 10.81 2.86 -13.83
N GLY A 26 9.74 2.37 -14.46
CA GLY A 26 9.03 1.18 -14.00
C GLY A 26 9.91 -0.05 -14.13
N ILE A 27 9.88 -0.93 -13.13
CA ILE A 27 10.63 -2.18 -13.09
C ILE A 27 9.69 -3.35 -12.88
N GLN A 28 10.15 -4.56 -13.20
CA GLN A 28 9.36 -5.79 -13.12
C GLN A 28 9.25 -6.37 -11.68
N LEU A 29 9.47 -5.54 -10.66
CA LEU A 29 9.15 -5.89 -9.28
C LEU A 29 7.69 -5.51 -9.00
N LYS A 30 7.06 -6.18 -8.05
CA LYS A 30 5.61 -6.08 -7.82
C LYS A 30 5.30 -6.07 -6.33
N THR A 31 4.30 -5.28 -5.96
CA THR A 31 3.64 -5.34 -4.66
C THR A 31 2.18 -5.71 -4.88
N THR A 32 1.74 -6.79 -4.26
CA THR A 32 0.33 -7.19 -4.21
C THR A 32 -0.24 -6.81 -2.85
N ALA A 33 -1.46 -6.29 -2.82
CA ALA A 33 -2.23 -6.04 -1.61
C ALA A 33 -3.55 -6.81 -1.68
N GLU A 34 -3.87 -7.54 -0.62
CA GLU A 34 -5.15 -8.21 -0.41
C GLU A 34 -5.84 -7.58 0.80
N ILE A 35 -7.13 -7.28 0.67
CA ILE A 35 -7.94 -6.69 1.74
C ILE A 35 -9.18 -7.55 1.97
N GLU A 36 -9.48 -7.78 3.24
CA GLU A 36 -10.75 -8.32 3.71
C GLU A 36 -11.41 -7.31 4.64
N LEU A 37 -12.58 -6.79 4.24
CA LEU A 37 -13.43 -5.97 5.11
C LEU A 37 -14.14 -6.88 6.11
N ILE A 38 -14.10 -6.48 7.38
CA ILE A 38 -14.67 -7.21 8.52
C ILE A 38 -15.59 -6.31 9.34
N ASP A 39 -16.47 -6.93 10.12
CA ASP A 39 -17.46 -6.23 10.95
C ASP A 39 -16.91 -5.82 12.32
N ASP A 40 -15.73 -6.32 12.70
CA ASP A 40 -15.05 -5.94 13.93
C ASP A 40 -14.29 -4.61 13.76
N PRO A 41 -14.17 -3.77 14.81
CA PRO A 41 -13.46 -2.49 14.76
C PRO A 41 -11.92 -2.66 14.83
N VAL A 42 -11.37 -3.55 14.01
CA VAL A 42 -9.96 -3.96 14.03
C VAL A 42 -9.33 -3.72 12.66
N TYR A 43 -8.13 -3.13 12.67
CA TYR A 43 -7.31 -2.94 11.48
C TYR A 43 -5.99 -3.69 11.66
N THR A 44 -5.69 -4.62 10.76
CA THR A 44 -4.41 -5.36 10.79
C THR A 44 -3.69 -5.24 9.46
N LEU A 45 -2.37 -5.18 9.53
CA LEU A 45 -1.49 -5.24 8.36
C LEU A 45 -0.50 -6.39 8.55
N SER A 46 -0.36 -7.21 7.52
CA SER A 46 0.79 -8.11 7.36
C SER A 46 1.60 -7.70 6.13
N ILE A 47 2.92 -7.70 6.26
CA ILE A 47 3.87 -7.44 5.18
C ILE A 47 4.74 -8.67 5.03
N ASN A 48 4.62 -9.37 3.90
CA ASN A 48 5.34 -10.63 3.63
C ASN A 48 5.17 -11.68 4.74
N GLY A 49 4.00 -11.73 5.39
CA GLY A 49 3.71 -12.67 6.49
C GLY A 49 4.00 -12.13 7.88
N GLU A 50 4.74 -11.02 8.01
CA GLU A 50 5.10 -10.42 9.29
C GLU A 50 4.10 -9.33 9.70
N PRO A 51 3.85 -9.09 11.00
CA PRO A 51 3.02 -7.98 11.46
C PRO A 51 3.59 -6.61 11.06
N GLY A 52 2.74 -5.73 10.54
CA GLY A 52 3.10 -4.34 10.19
C GLY A 52 2.22 -3.31 10.90
N ASP A 53 2.60 -2.03 10.81
CA ASP A 53 1.81 -0.91 11.34
C ASP A 53 0.56 -0.66 10.49
N PRO A 54 -0.66 -0.85 11.03
CA PRO A 54 -1.91 -0.69 10.28
C PRO A 54 -2.33 0.78 10.10
N THR A 55 -1.60 1.77 10.63
CA THR A 55 -2.00 3.18 10.63
C THR A 55 -2.32 3.70 9.21
N LEU A 56 -1.45 3.44 8.23
CA LEU A 56 -1.68 3.85 6.85
C LEU A 56 -2.89 3.14 6.22
N VAL A 57 -3.03 1.83 6.47
CA VAL A 57 -4.17 1.05 5.99
C VAL A 57 -5.48 1.62 6.50
N LYS A 58 -5.55 1.92 7.80
CA LYS A 58 -6.73 2.53 8.42
C LYS A 58 -7.07 3.87 7.76
N ALA A 59 -6.08 4.74 7.59
CA ALA A 59 -6.29 6.05 6.96
C ALA A 59 -6.81 5.91 5.51
N VAL A 60 -6.25 4.99 4.72
CA VAL A 60 -6.71 4.73 3.34
C VAL A 60 -8.16 4.24 3.34
N VAL A 61 -8.49 3.26 4.19
CA VAL A 61 -9.86 2.73 4.29
C VAL A 61 -10.86 3.81 4.69
N GLU A 62 -10.51 4.68 5.65
CA GLU A 62 -11.36 5.80 6.07
C GLU A 62 -11.58 6.85 4.97
N VAL A 63 -10.56 7.11 4.15
CA VAL A 63 -10.68 8.03 3.00
C VAL A 63 -11.63 7.43 1.95
N PHE A 64 -11.43 6.17 1.58
CA PHE A 64 -12.27 5.51 0.57
C PHE A 64 -13.70 5.27 1.06
N SER A 65 -13.89 4.93 2.33
CA SER A 65 -15.22 4.74 2.90
C SER A 65 -16.04 6.03 2.85
N ARG A 66 -15.40 7.18 3.11
CA ARG A 66 -16.02 8.51 2.96
C ARG A 66 -16.32 8.85 1.50
N ILE A 67 -15.40 8.59 0.58
CA ILE A 67 -15.60 8.90 -0.86
C ILE A 67 -16.74 8.07 -1.46
N LEU A 68 -16.84 6.80 -1.05
CA LEU A 68 -17.83 5.86 -1.57
C LEU A 68 -19.14 5.86 -0.78
N ASP A 69 -19.24 6.64 0.29
CA ASP A 69 -20.37 6.68 1.22
C ASP A 69 -20.77 5.30 1.75
N ILE A 70 -19.76 4.51 2.15
CA ILE A 70 -19.94 3.18 2.74
C ILE A 70 -19.43 3.15 4.18
N LYS A 71 -20.10 2.36 5.03
CA LYS A 71 -19.63 2.12 6.39
C LYS A 71 -18.70 0.91 6.43
N VAL A 72 -17.51 1.09 6.97
CA VAL A 72 -16.52 0.03 7.18
C VAL A 72 -16.14 0.01 8.66
N SER A 73 -16.29 -1.14 9.32
CA SER A 73 -15.94 -1.31 10.74
C SER A 73 -14.45 -1.62 10.92
N GLY A 74 -13.90 -2.51 10.11
CA GLY A 74 -12.49 -2.86 10.13
C GLY A 74 -12.00 -3.53 8.85
N ALA A 75 -10.71 -3.79 8.80
CA ALA A 75 -10.07 -4.42 7.66
C ALA A 75 -8.84 -5.24 8.05
N ARG A 76 -8.68 -6.41 7.44
CA ARG A 76 -7.41 -7.16 7.44
C ARG A 76 -6.74 -6.97 6.10
N VAL A 77 -5.51 -6.49 6.11
CA VAL A 77 -4.72 -6.26 4.90
C VAL A 77 -3.45 -7.10 4.95
N ALA A 78 -3.16 -7.79 3.85
CA ALA A 78 -1.91 -8.49 3.63
C ALA A 78 -1.23 -7.91 2.38
N THR A 79 0.06 -7.63 2.49
CA THR A 79 0.87 -7.14 1.38
C THR A 79 2.00 -8.11 1.13
N PHE A 80 2.28 -8.36 -0.15
CA PHE A 80 3.36 -9.21 -0.61
C PHE A 80 4.20 -8.42 -1.59
N SER A 81 5.48 -8.22 -1.30
CA SER A 81 6.39 -7.47 -2.16
C SER A 81 7.72 -8.19 -2.29
N ASN A 82 8.19 -8.30 -3.53
CA ASN A 82 9.55 -8.75 -3.85
C ASN A 82 10.53 -7.57 -4.02
N ILE A 83 10.12 -6.34 -3.69
CA ILE A 83 10.99 -5.17 -3.74
C ILE A 83 11.89 -5.16 -2.50
N PRO A 84 13.24 -5.20 -2.66
CA PRO A 84 14.13 -5.09 -1.53
C PRO A 84 13.93 -3.75 -0.80
N MET A 85 13.82 -3.81 0.53
CA MET A 85 13.68 -2.60 1.34
C MET A 85 14.99 -1.81 1.38
N ALA A 86 14.87 -0.47 1.43
CA ALA A 86 15.97 0.46 1.70
C ALA A 86 17.14 0.51 0.67
N VAL A 87 16.93 0.05 -0.57
CA VAL A 87 17.96 0.11 -1.64
C VAL A 87 17.70 1.18 -2.71
N GLY A 88 16.97 2.25 -2.37
CA GLY A 88 16.61 3.32 -3.31
C GLY A 88 15.47 2.98 -4.28
N LEU A 89 14.77 1.88 -4.02
CA LEU A 89 13.53 1.49 -4.72
C LEU A 89 12.32 2.07 -3.99
N LYS A 90 11.28 2.46 -4.74
CA LYS A 90 9.97 2.83 -4.18
C LYS A 90 9.28 1.58 -3.64
N SER A 91 9.69 1.09 -2.47
CA SER A 91 9.04 -0.05 -1.80
C SER A 91 7.84 0.37 -0.96
N SER A 92 7.70 1.65 -0.64
CA SER A 92 6.66 2.23 0.23
C SER A 92 5.70 3.19 -0.49
N SER A 93 5.79 3.29 -1.81
CA SER A 93 4.92 4.16 -2.63
C SER A 93 3.69 3.46 -3.15
#